data_AF-A0A2Z5K349-F1
#
_entry.id   AF-A0A2Z5K349-F1
#
_cell.length_a   1.000
_cell.length_b   1.000
_cell.length_c   1.000
_cell.angle_alpha   90.00
_cell.angle_beta   90.00
_cell.angle_gamma   90.00
#
_symmetry.space_group_name_H-M   'P 1'
#
loop_
_entity.id
_entity.type
_entity.pdbx_description
1 polymer ?
#
loop_
_entity_poly.entity_id
_entity_poly.type
_entity_poly.pdbx_seq_one_letter_code
_entity_poly.pdbx_strand_id
1 'polypeptide(L)'
;MHQHVRTPALALARLVLASGRSVDLAELRFTSTYGDLLEGYPCKPVNDLRIRGLLRAAEQAHPGTPVHLVPPPREYPDQYAGGLGPVEVLPAVACLGTFHSTALDPAHDPVAYRSRLTVLWFQSTPRLPSACGPEPALRDIDWPGLARDTRALA
;
A
#
# COMPACT_ATOMS: atom_id res chain seq x y z
N MET A 1 25.74 -23.44 14.33
CA MET A 1 26.68 -22.64 13.51
C MET A 1 25.96 -21.41 13.02
N HIS A 2 26.53 -20.25 13.31
CA HIS A 2 25.92 -18.93 13.18
C HIS A 2 25.65 -18.53 11.72
N GLN A 3 24.48 -17.97 11.46
CA GLN A 3 24.35 -16.93 10.45
C GLN A 3 23.93 -15.63 11.14
N HIS A 4 24.95 -14.90 11.57
CA HIS A 4 24.82 -13.48 11.82
C HIS A 4 25.04 -12.77 10.47
N VAL A 5 24.00 -12.14 9.94
CA VAL A 5 24.16 -10.83 9.30
C VAL A 5 23.07 -9.94 9.86
N ARG A 6 23.46 -9.13 10.84
CA ARG A 6 22.67 -8.02 11.37
C ARG A 6 22.68 -6.95 10.29
N THR A 7 21.73 -7.00 9.36
CA THR A 7 21.55 -5.93 8.36
C THR A 7 21.21 -4.64 9.13
N PRO A 8 21.85 -3.50 8.84
CA PRO A 8 21.35 -2.22 9.36
C PRO A 8 19.88 -2.10 8.92
N ALA A 9 19.01 -1.64 9.83
CA ALA A 9 17.57 -1.53 9.58
C ALA A 9 17.30 -0.43 8.54
N LEU A 10 17.52 -0.75 7.25
CA LEU A 10 17.21 0.10 6.10
C LEU A 10 15.71 0.07 5.77
N ALA A 11 14.96 -0.85 6.37
CA ALA A 11 13.54 -1.05 6.14
C ALA A 11 12.75 -0.76 7.43
N LEU A 12 11.61 -0.09 7.28
CA LEU A 12 10.65 0.18 8.36
C LEU A 12 9.97 -1.10 8.86
N ALA A 13 9.71 -2.03 7.94
CA ALA A 13 9.14 -3.36 8.22
C ALA A 13 9.50 -4.33 7.09
N ARG A 14 9.44 -5.63 7.38
CA ARG A 14 9.57 -6.70 6.37
C ARG A 14 8.30 -7.54 6.35
N LEU A 15 7.81 -7.83 5.16
CA LEU A 15 6.67 -8.71 4.91
C LEU A 15 7.12 -9.89 4.06
N VAL A 16 6.51 -11.05 4.32
CA VAL A 16 6.61 -12.21 3.45
C VAL A 16 5.26 -12.35 2.75
N LEU A 17 5.27 -12.24 1.42
CA LEU A 17 4.08 -12.41 0.59
C LEU A 17 3.66 -13.87 0.56
N ALA A 18 2.42 -14.15 0.16
CA ALA A 18 1.91 -15.52 -0.03
C ALA A 18 2.75 -16.32 -1.04
N SER A 19 3.41 -15.64 -1.98
CA SER A 19 4.38 -16.23 -2.92
C SER A 19 5.70 -16.66 -2.27
N GLY A 20 5.91 -16.39 -0.98
CA GLY A 20 7.18 -16.62 -0.26
C GLY A 20 8.22 -15.52 -0.47
N ARG A 21 7.97 -14.55 -1.37
CA ARG A 21 8.87 -13.42 -1.60
C ARG A 21 8.88 -12.47 -0.39
N SER A 22 10.08 -12.10 0.04
CA SER A 22 10.27 -11.06 1.06
C SER A 22 10.26 -9.68 0.41
N VAL A 23 9.48 -8.77 0.98
CA VAL A 23 9.42 -7.36 0.59
C VAL A 23 9.71 -6.46 1.79
N ASP A 24 10.51 -5.43 1.55
CA ASP A 24 10.98 -4.48 2.56
C ASP A 24 10.25 -3.16 2.38
N LEU A 25 9.57 -2.68 3.43
CA LEU A 25 8.91 -1.38 3.47
C LEU A 25 9.96 -0.28 3.66
N ALA A 26 10.08 0.62 2.70
CA ALA A 26 11.04 1.72 2.72
C ALA A 26 10.42 3.05 3.17
N GLU A 27 9.18 3.33 2.76
CA GLU A 27 8.43 4.52 3.15
C GLU A 27 7.01 4.14 3.53
N LEU A 28 6.45 4.78 4.56
CA LEU A 28 5.05 4.68 4.91
C LEU A 28 4.47 6.05 5.27
N ARG A 29 3.31 6.34 4.70
CA ARG A 29 2.54 7.56 4.96
C ARG A 29 1.12 7.21 5.37
N PHE A 30 0.68 7.75 6.50
CA PHE A 30 -0.71 7.70 6.92
C PHE A 30 -1.40 9.01 6.65
N THR A 31 -2.63 8.93 6.15
CA THR A 31 -3.52 10.07 5.96
C THR A 31 -4.91 9.71 6.47
N SER A 32 -5.62 10.67 7.05
CA SER A 32 -7.02 10.45 7.44
C SER A 32 -7.87 10.37 6.17
N THR A 33 -8.64 9.28 6.02
CA THR A 33 -9.49 9.06 4.84
C THR A 33 -10.52 10.17 4.68
N TYR A 34 -11.02 10.73 5.79
CA TYR A 34 -12.09 11.73 5.81
C TYR A 34 -11.73 13.03 6.55
N GLY A 35 -10.46 13.24 6.93
CA GLY A 35 -10.07 14.34 7.84
C GLY A 35 -10.28 15.76 7.32
N ASP A 36 -10.58 15.93 6.03
CA ASP A 36 -10.90 17.18 5.34
C ASP A 36 -12.36 17.24 4.84
N LEU A 37 -13.17 16.23 5.17
CA LEU A 37 -14.58 16.18 4.79
C LEU A 37 -15.39 17.07 5.75
N LEU A 38 -15.70 18.28 5.29
CA LEU A 38 -16.41 19.30 6.09
C LEU A 38 -17.88 18.92 6.39
N GLU A 39 -18.52 18.06 5.60
CA GLU A 39 -19.92 17.66 5.79
C GLU A 39 -20.07 16.14 5.63
N GLY A 40 -20.33 15.47 6.78
CA GLY A 40 -20.14 14.04 7.02
C GLY A 40 -21.15 13.09 6.38
N TYR A 41 -21.19 13.01 5.05
CA TYR A 41 -21.92 11.96 4.33
C TYR A 41 -21.00 11.17 3.38
N PRO A 42 -20.25 10.18 3.89
CA PRO A 42 -19.46 9.31 3.03
C PRO A 42 -20.40 8.38 2.25
N CYS A 43 -20.27 8.40 0.93
CA CYS A 43 -21.04 7.57 0.01
C CYS A 43 -20.15 7.12 -1.15
N LYS A 44 -20.62 6.15 -1.92
CA LYS A 44 -19.83 5.51 -2.97
C LYS A 44 -19.17 6.50 -3.95
N PRO A 45 -19.88 7.49 -4.53
CA PRO A 45 -19.25 8.45 -5.45
C PRO A 45 -18.12 9.27 -4.80
N VAL A 46 -18.31 9.68 -3.54
CA VAL A 46 -17.32 10.46 -2.77
C VAL A 46 -16.09 9.60 -2.47
N ASN A 47 -16.30 8.37 -2.00
CA ASN A 47 -15.23 7.41 -1.74
C ASN A 47 -14.43 7.08 -3.01
N ASP A 48 -15.11 6.87 -4.14
CA ASP A 48 -14.44 6.57 -5.40
C ASP A 48 -13.62 7.77 -5.90
N LEU A 49 -14.11 9.01 -5.73
CA LEU A 49 -13.34 10.22 -6.03
C LEU A 49 -12.12 10.34 -5.12
N ARG A 50 -12.28 10.01 -3.84
CA ARG A 50 -11.21 10.03 -2.84
C ARG A 50 -10.09 9.06 -3.18
N ILE A 51 -10.43 7.81 -3.47
CA ILE A 51 -9.48 6.77 -3.87
C ILE A 51 -8.72 7.22 -5.13
N ARG A 52 -9.41 7.77 -6.14
CA ARG A 52 -8.77 8.30 -7.35
C ARG A 52 -7.80 9.45 -7.05
N GLY A 53 -8.17 10.35 -6.14
CA GLY A 53 -7.30 11.45 -5.71
C GLY A 53 -6.02 10.95 -5.03
N LEU A 54 -6.15 9.98 -4.12
CA LEU A 54 -5.02 9.36 -3.43
C LEU A 54 -4.09 8.61 -4.41
N LEU A 55 -4.65 7.89 -5.39
CA LEU A 55 -3.86 7.22 -6.42
C LEU A 55 -3.06 8.21 -7.26
N ARG A 56 -3.70 9.28 -7.75
CA ARG A 56 -3.00 10.31 -8.52
C ARG A 56 -1.90 10.99 -7.70
N ALA A 57 -2.16 11.30 -6.43
CA ALA A 57 -1.16 11.89 -5.55
C ALA A 57 0.03 10.93 -5.32
N ALA A 58 -0.23 9.63 -5.19
CA ALA A 58 0.81 8.61 -5.06
C ALA A 58 1.67 8.50 -6.32
N GLU A 59 1.05 8.49 -7.50
CA GLU A 59 1.74 8.44 -8.80
C GLU A 59 2.61 9.69 -9.01
N GLN A 60 2.13 10.87 -8.60
CA GLN A 60 2.89 12.11 -8.65
C GLN A 60 4.06 12.14 -7.67
N ALA A 61 3.88 11.59 -6.46
CA ALA A 61 4.92 11.54 -5.43
C ALA A 61 6.02 10.51 -5.74
N HIS A 62 5.71 9.46 -6.51
CA HIS A 62 6.67 8.40 -6.87
C HIS A 62 6.78 8.19 -8.39
N PRO A 63 7.30 9.18 -9.14
CA PRO A 63 7.44 9.06 -10.59
C PRO A 63 8.25 7.81 -10.97
N GLY A 64 7.73 7.02 -11.92
CA GLY A 64 8.40 5.81 -12.41
C GLY A 64 8.27 4.57 -11.53
N THR A 65 7.61 4.66 -10.36
CA THR A 65 7.23 3.48 -9.57
C THR A 65 5.75 3.18 -9.77
N PRO A 66 5.36 1.94 -10.11
CA PRO A 66 3.96 1.57 -10.22
C PRO A 66 3.22 1.77 -8.90
N VAL A 67 1.97 2.21 -8.97
CA VAL A 67 1.08 2.32 -7.81
C VAL A 67 -0.01 1.26 -7.92
N HIS A 68 -0.15 0.44 -6.88
CA HIS A 68 -1.18 -0.58 -6.78
C HIS A 68 -2.17 -0.24 -5.66
N LEU A 69 -3.47 -0.27 -5.98
CA LEU A 69 -4.53 -0.18 -4.99
C LEU A 69 -4.89 -1.58 -4.50
N VAL A 70 -4.74 -1.82 -3.20
CA VAL A 70 -5.45 -2.92 -2.55
C VAL A 70 -6.90 -2.46 -2.32
N PRO A 71 -7.90 -3.13 -2.90
CA PRO A 71 -9.29 -2.71 -2.77
C PRO A 71 -9.70 -2.60 -1.29
N PRO A 72 -10.17 -1.43 -0.83
CA PRO A 72 -10.57 -1.28 0.56
C PRO A 72 -11.85 -2.04 0.86
N PRO A 73 -12.01 -2.58 2.09
CA PRO A 73 -13.31 -3.02 2.55
C PRO A 73 -14.26 -1.81 2.57
N ARG A 74 -15.54 -2.06 2.25
CA ARG A 74 -16.59 -1.04 2.21
C ARG A 74 -17.70 -1.47 3.16
N GLU A 75 -17.97 -0.64 4.15
CA GLU A 75 -19.03 -0.86 5.13
C GLU A 75 -20.26 -0.05 4.72
N TYR A 76 -21.44 -0.67 4.81
CA TYR A 76 -22.72 -0.03 4.49
C TYR A 76 -23.57 -0.02 5.77
N PRO A 77 -23.40 1.00 6.63
CA PRO A 77 -24.20 1.10 7.85
C PRO A 77 -25.68 1.30 7.49
N ASP A 78 -26.56 0.77 8.33
CA ASP A 78 -28.02 0.90 8.16
C ASP A 78 -28.46 2.33 8.52
N GLN A 79 -28.26 3.24 7.56
CA GLN A 79 -28.59 4.65 7.63
C GLN A 79 -29.39 5.05 6.40
N TYR A 80 -30.21 6.09 6.54
CA TYR A 80 -31.05 6.56 5.45
C TYR A 80 -30.20 7.01 4.25
N ALA A 81 -30.58 6.57 3.05
CA ALA A 81 -29.91 6.95 1.82
C ALA A 81 -30.16 8.42 1.50
N GLY A 82 -29.09 9.16 1.22
CA GLY A 82 -29.15 10.54 0.75
C GLY A 82 -29.29 10.61 -0.77
N GLY A 83 -29.28 11.83 -1.31
CA GLY A 83 -29.38 12.05 -2.76
C GLY A 83 -28.24 11.45 -3.60
N LEU A 84 -27.14 11.02 -2.96
CA LEU A 84 -25.98 10.40 -3.60
C LEU A 84 -25.91 8.87 -3.41
N GLY A 85 -27.00 8.25 -2.93
CA GLY A 85 -27.07 6.82 -2.62
C GLY A 85 -26.91 6.53 -1.13
N PRO A 86 -26.76 5.25 -0.74
CA PRO A 86 -26.59 4.87 0.67
C PRO A 86 -25.24 5.33 1.22
N VAL A 87 -25.16 5.38 2.55
CA VAL A 87 -23.89 5.60 3.25
C VAL A 87 -22.96 4.43 2.94
N GLU A 88 -21.73 4.75 2.58
CA GLU A 88 -20.67 3.79 2.36
C GLU A 88 -19.42 4.33 3.03
N VAL A 89 -18.82 3.55 3.92
CA VAL A 89 -17.68 3.96 4.74
C VAL A 89 -16.45 3.12 4.37
N LEU A 90 -15.33 3.79 4.16
CA LEU A 90 -14.00 3.21 4.05
C LEU A 90 -13.29 3.25 5.41
N PRO A 91 -12.26 2.41 5.64
CA PRO A 91 -11.46 2.52 6.84
C PRO A 91 -10.86 3.92 7.02
N ALA A 92 -10.76 4.36 8.28
CA ALA A 92 -10.43 5.74 8.64
C ALA A 92 -9.03 6.22 8.24
N VAL A 93 -8.11 5.29 7.96
CA VAL A 93 -6.72 5.59 7.58
C VAL A 93 -6.43 5.08 6.19
N ALA A 94 -6.04 5.98 5.29
CA ALA A 94 -5.43 5.66 4.02
C ALA A 94 -3.91 5.60 4.18
N CYS A 95 -3.34 4.48 3.74
CA CYS A 95 -1.93 4.15 3.90
C CYS A 95 -1.26 4.06 2.53
N LEU A 96 -0.17 4.80 2.35
CA LEU A 96 0.67 4.72 1.17
C LEU A 96 2.05 4.21 1.57
N GLY A 97 2.43 3.05 1.07
CA GLY A 97 3.70 2.40 1.38
C GLY A 97 4.51 2.11 0.13
N THR A 98 5.80 2.44 0.16
CA THR A 98 6.74 2.07 -0.91
C THR A 98 7.56 0.87 -0.46
N PHE A 99 7.46 -0.21 -1.24
CA PHE A 99 8.10 -1.49 -0.94
C PHE A 99 9.18 -1.80 -1.96
N HIS A 100 10.24 -2.48 -1.52
CA HIS A 100 11.31 -2.99 -2.38
C HIS A 100 11.50 -4.50 -2.19
N SER A 101 11.96 -5.18 -3.22
CA SER A 101 12.42 -6.57 -3.15
C SER A 101 13.63 -6.76 -4.07
N THR A 102 14.15 -7.98 -4.11
CA THR A 102 15.16 -8.37 -5.11
C THR A 102 14.61 -8.16 -6.52
N ALA A 103 15.51 -7.98 -7.50
CA ALA A 103 15.12 -7.86 -8.90
C ALA A 103 14.18 -8.99 -9.35
N LEU A 104 13.28 -8.67 -10.27
CA LEU A 104 12.37 -9.61 -10.91
C LEU A 104 13.09 -10.36 -12.03
N ASP A 105 13.85 -9.66 -12.86
CA ASP A 105 14.62 -10.25 -13.95
C ASP A 105 15.93 -10.87 -13.40
N PRO A 106 16.14 -12.19 -13.57
CA PRO A 106 17.37 -12.85 -13.16
C PRO A 106 18.63 -12.34 -13.88
N ALA A 107 18.49 -11.68 -15.04
CA ALA A 107 19.61 -11.09 -15.78
C ALA A 107 20.11 -9.77 -15.17
N HIS A 108 19.31 -9.12 -14.31
CA HIS A 108 19.74 -7.92 -13.62
C HIS A 108 20.70 -8.25 -12.47
N ASP A 109 21.75 -7.44 -12.32
CA ASP A 109 22.65 -7.53 -11.18
C ASP A 109 21.87 -7.30 -9.86
N PRO A 110 21.85 -8.28 -8.94
CA PRO A 110 21.07 -8.20 -7.69
C PRO A 110 21.53 -7.11 -6.74
N VAL A 111 22.74 -6.55 -6.94
CA VAL A 111 23.25 -5.42 -6.16
C VAL A 111 22.82 -4.10 -6.78
N ALA A 112 22.80 -4.02 -8.12
CA ALA A 112 22.50 -2.80 -8.85
C ALA A 112 21.01 -2.60 -9.12
N TYR A 113 20.18 -3.63 -9.02
CA TYR A 113 18.75 -3.55 -9.31
C TYR A 113 17.89 -4.05 -8.16
N ARG A 114 16.74 -3.38 -8.00
CA ARG A 114 15.69 -3.78 -7.06
C ARG A 114 14.33 -3.60 -7.71
N SER A 115 13.42 -4.51 -7.38
CA SER A 115 12.02 -4.32 -7.75
C SER A 115 11.34 -3.39 -6.76
N ARG A 116 10.51 -2.48 -7.26
CA ARG A 116 9.81 -1.47 -6.46
C ARG A 116 8.32 -1.47 -6.80
N LEU A 117 7.51 -1.25 -5.77
CA LEU A 117 6.07 -1.10 -5.88
C LEU A 117 5.58 -0.14 -4.79
N THR A 118 4.78 0.84 -5.18
CA THR A 118 4.03 1.66 -4.23
C THR A 118 2.64 1.05 -4.07
N VAL A 119 2.20 0.85 -2.83
CA VAL A 119 0.91 0.23 -2.52
C VAL A 119 0.08 1.22 -1.72
N LEU A 120 -1.17 1.42 -2.14
CA LEU A 120 -2.19 2.15 -1.42
C LEU A 120 -3.18 1.15 -0.82
N TRP A 121 -3.39 1.22 0.49
CA TRP A 121 -4.38 0.40 1.20
C TRP A 121 -5.07 1.22 2.30
N PHE A 122 -6.06 0.61 2.94
CA PHE A 122 -6.85 1.27 3.98
C PHE A 122 -6.92 0.38 5.22
N GLN A 123 -6.89 1.01 6.41
CA GLN A 123 -6.99 0.33 7.70
C GLN A 123 -7.71 1.19 8.73
N SER A 124 -8.28 0.57 9.75
CA SER A 124 -9.08 1.29 10.76
C SER A 124 -8.24 2.11 11.72
N THR A 125 -6.99 1.71 11.97
CA THR A 125 -6.07 2.41 12.89
C THR A 125 -4.65 2.47 12.31
N PRO A 126 -3.86 3.52 12.57
CA PRO A 126 -2.52 3.67 12.00
C PRO A 126 -1.55 2.66 12.62
N ARG A 127 -1.34 1.55 11.93
CA ARG A 127 -0.42 0.47 12.30
C ARG A 127 0.55 0.18 11.17
N LEU A 128 1.79 -0.19 11.52
CA LEU A 128 2.75 -0.71 10.57
C LEU A 128 2.28 -2.09 10.07
N PRO A 129 2.43 -2.39 8.77
CA PRO A 129 2.12 -3.72 8.27
C PRO A 129 3.11 -4.72 8.88
N SER A 130 2.60 -5.88 9.29
CA SER A 130 3.41 -6.90 9.95
C SER A 130 3.16 -8.31 9.41
N ALA A 131 4.14 -9.20 9.61
CA ALA A 131 4.09 -10.59 9.16
C ALA A 131 2.99 -11.44 9.82
N CYS A 132 2.36 -10.94 10.89
CA CYS A 132 1.17 -11.53 11.51
C CYS A 132 -0.03 -10.56 11.53
N GLY A 133 0.06 -9.44 10.80
CA GLY A 133 -0.96 -8.40 10.75
C GLY A 133 -2.29 -8.89 10.14
N PRO A 134 -3.39 -8.21 10.47
CA PRO A 134 -4.75 -8.56 10.05
C PRO A 134 -5.05 -8.18 8.58
N GLU A 135 -4.10 -7.68 7.80
CA GLU A 135 -4.26 -7.27 6.40
C GLU A 135 -3.79 -8.37 5.42
N PRO A 136 -4.56 -9.47 5.21
CA PRO A 136 -4.16 -10.54 4.30
C PRO A 136 -3.96 -10.04 2.86
N ALA A 137 -4.73 -9.03 2.45
CA ALA A 137 -4.69 -8.48 1.11
C ALA A 137 -3.34 -7.84 0.73
N LEU A 138 -2.53 -7.40 1.71
CA LEU A 138 -1.15 -6.96 1.44
C LEU A 138 -0.20 -8.15 1.15
N ARG A 139 -0.49 -9.34 1.67
CA ARG A 139 0.32 -10.55 1.42
C ARG A 139 -0.01 -11.21 0.09
N ASP A 140 -1.24 -11.04 -0.38
CA ASP A 140 -1.73 -11.63 -1.63
C ASP A 140 -1.39 -10.80 -2.87
N ILE A 141 -0.56 -9.76 -2.73
CA ILE A 141 -0.11 -8.93 -3.84
C ILE A 141 0.70 -9.77 -4.83
N ASP A 142 0.27 -9.75 -6.10
CA ASP A 142 1.00 -10.33 -7.22
C ASP A 142 2.22 -9.48 -7.61
N TRP A 143 3.28 -9.60 -6.80
CA TRP A 143 4.49 -8.80 -6.95
C TRP A 143 5.13 -8.90 -8.34
N PRO A 144 5.31 -10.09 -8.95
CA PRO A 144 5.90 -10.19 -10.29
C PRO A 144 5.09 -9.49 -11.39
N GLY A 145 3.76 -9.45 -11.28
CA GLY A 145 2.91 -8.77 -12.26
C GLY A 145 2.82 -7.25 -12.07
N LEU A 146 3.04 -6.76 -10.84
CA LEU A 146 2.78 -5.37 -10.46
C LEU A 146 4.05 -4.53 -10.28
N ALA A 147 5.11 -5.10 -9.72
CA ALA A 147 6.34 -4.38 -9.42
C ALA A 147 7.18 -4.14 -10.67
N ARG A 148 8.10 -3.17 -10.60
CA ARG A 148 9.06 -2.90 -11.68
C ARG A 148 10.48 -2.88 -11.15
N ASP A 149 11.37 -3.46 -11.94
CA ASP A 149 12.81 -3.35 -11.70
C ASP A 149 13.27 -1.93 -11.98
N THR A 150 14.02 -1.40 -11.03
CA THR A 150 14.67 -0.10 -11.14
C THR A 150 16.10 -0.25 -10.67
N ARG A 151 16.99 0.55 -11.25
CA ARG A 151 18.38 0.59 -10.81
C ARG A 151 18.41 1.24 -9.43
N ALA A 152 19.01 0.57 -8.45
CA ALA A 152 19.39 1.20 -7.20
C ALA A 152 20.43 2.28 -7.56
N LEU A 153 20.06 3.56 -7.39
CA LEU A 153 20.97 4.68 -7.61
C LEU A 153 22.23 4.44 -6.76
N ALA A 154 23.40 4.57 -7.40
CA ALA A 154 24.70 4.62 -6.74
C ALA A 154 24.87 5.98 -6.05
#